data_AF-A0A971FDY6-F1
#
_entry.id   AF-A0A971FDY6-F1
#
_cell.length_a   1.000
_cell.length_b   1.000
_cell.length_c   1.000
_cell.angle_alpha   90.00
_cell.angle_beta   90.00
_cell.angle_gamma   90.00
#
_symmetry.space_group_name_H-M   'P 1'
#
loop_
_entity.id
_entity.type
_entity.pdbx_description
1 polymer ?
#
loop_
_entity_poly.entity_id
_entity_poly.type
_entity_poly.pdbx_seq_one_letter_code
_entity_poly.pdbx_strand_id
1 'polypeptide(L)' 'FVEEEVTTRTGEKVTLKQPCVDPSLCTGCGICEWSCVYKDAAAVRVTSANESRNPKNVVMLPDAGGNPYP' A
#
# COMPACT_ATOMS: atom_id res chain seq x y z
N PHE A 1 -0.41 -1.52 -10.10
CA PHE A 1 -0.58 -0.05 -10.01
C PHE A 1 -2.00 0.26 -10.43
N VAL A 2 -2.54 1.38 -9.96
CA VAL A 2 -3.88 1.87 -10.32
C VAL A 2 -3.72 3.24 -10.97
N GLU A 3 -4.55 3.55 -11.96
CA GLU A 3 -4.55 4.88 -12.58
C GLU A 3 -5.51 5.78 -11.81
N GLU A 4 -5.00 6.92 -11.34
CA GLU A 4 -5.77 7.85 -10.52
C GLU A 4 -5.54 9.30 -10.97
N GLU A 5 -6.62 10.06 -11.11
CA GLU A 5 -6.55 11.49 -11.40
C GLU A 5 -6.31 12.26 -10.10
N VAL A 6 -5.14 12.90 -10.01
CA VAL A 6 -4.73 13.68 -8.84
C VAL A 6 -4.70 15.16 -9.20
N THR A 7 -5.17 16.01 -8.29
CA THR A 7 -5.03 17.46 -8.43
C THR A 7 -3.69 17.89 -7.85
N THR A 8 -2.85 18.52 -8.67
CA THR A 8 -1.56 19.04 -8.24
C THR A 8 -1.70 20.30 -7.40
N ARG A 9 -0.60 20.75 -6.78
CA ARG A 9 -0.57 21.99 -6.00
C ARG A 9 -0.97 23.24 -6.80
N THR A 10 -0.85 23.23 -8.13
CA THR A 10 -1.23 24.34 -9.01
C THR A 10 -2.71 24.28 -9.45
N GLY A 11 -3.46 23.25 -9.04
CA GLY A 11 -4.85 23.03 -9.44
C GLY A 11 -5.01 22.27 -10.76
N GLU A 12 -3.91 21.82 -11.37
CA GLU A 12 -3.94 20.99 -12.57
C GLU A 12 -4.31 19.54 -12.25
N LYS A 13 -5.07 18.89 -13.13
CA LYS A 13 -5.39 17.47 -13.03
C LYS A 13 -4.40 16.64 -13.83
N VAL A 14 -3.79 15.64 -13.20
CA VAL A 14 -2.84 14.71 -13.83
C VAL A 14 -3.20 13.27 -13.50
N THR A 15 -3.10 12.38 -14.48
CA THR A 15 -3.29 10.93 -14.27
C THR A 15 -1.96 10.31 -13.87
N LEU A 16 -1.91 9.70 -12.70
CA LEU A 16 -0.73 9.04 -12.14
C LEU A 16 -0.98 7.54 -11.96
N LYS A 17 0.09 6.76 -12.08
CA LYS A 17 0.08 5.33 -11.75
C LYS A 17 0.49 5.15 -10.30
N GLN A 18 -0.49 5.06 -9.39
CA GLN A 18 -0.22 4.85 -7.98
C GLN A 18 0.15 3.38 -7.69
N PRO A 19 1.15 3.11 -6.83
CA PRO A 19 1.45 1.76 -6.41
C PRO A 19 0.25 1.16 -5.66
N CYS A 20 -0.11 -0.07 -6.00
CA CYS A 20 -1.17 -0.83 -5.35
C CYS A 20 -0.66 -2.25 -5.10
N VAL A 21 -0.87 -2.76 -3.89
CA VAL A 21 -0.48 -4.10 -3.48
C VAL A 21 -1.75 -4.89 -3.19
N ASP A 22 -1.88 -6.06 -3.82
CA ASP A 22 -2.87 -7.04 -3.44
C ASP A 22 -2.37 -7.81 -2.20
N PRO A 23 -3.00 -7.66 -1.03
CA PRO A 23 -2.57 -8.35 0.18
C PRO A 23 -2.67 -9.86 0.09
N SER A 24 -3.57 -10.40 -0.75
CA SER A 24 -3.73 -11.84 -0.93
C SER A 24 -2.55 -12.48 -1.65
N LEU A 25 -1.81 -11.70 -2.44
CA LEU A 25 -0.61 -12.12 -3.16
C LEU A 25 0.69 -11.67 -2.49
N CYS A 26 0.61 -10.74 -1.54
CA CYS A 26 1.76 -10.20 -0.83
C CYS A 26 2.37 -11.24 0.12
N THR A 27 3.65 -11.56 -0.06
CA THR A 27 4.39 -12.50 0.80
C THR A 27 5.14 -11.82 1.94
N GLY A 28 5.08 -10.49 2.04
CA GLY A 28 5.78 -9.72 3.07
C GLY A 28 7.30 -9.57 2.86
N CYS A 29 7.81 -9.75 1.63
CA CYS A 29 9.25 -9.71 1.35
C CYS A 29 9.93 -8.32 1.48
N GLY A 30 9.16 -7.23 1.52
CA GLY A 30 9.70 -5.88 1.74
C GLY A 30 10.37 -5.21 0.53
N ILE A 31 10.47 -5.86 -0.63
CA ILE A 31 11.17 -5.27 -1.78
C ILE A 31 10.53 -3.98 -2.30
N CYS A 32 9.20 -3.86 -2.17
CA CYS A 32 8.45 -2.67 -2.56
C CYS A 32 8.81 -1.44 -1.72
N GLU A 33 9.10 -1.63 -0.43
CA GLU A 33 9.57 -0.57 0.47
C GLU A 33 11.05 -0.27 0.22
N TRP A 34 11.89 -1.31 0.17
CA TRP A 34 13.34 -1.15 0.03
C TRP A 34 13.78 -0.57 -1.31
N SER A 35 13.13 -0.98 -2.41
CA SER A 35 13.47 -0.53 -3.77
C SER A 35 12.71 0.74 -4.19
N CYS A 36 11.94 1.34 -3.29
CA CYS A 36 11.16 2.53 -3.62
C CYS A 36 12.08 3.66 -4.09
N VAL A 37 11.76 4.24 -5.25
CA VAL A 37 12.56 5.34 -5.83
C VAL A 37 12.28 6.69 -5.17
N TYR A 38 11.25 6.78 -4.34
CA TYR A 38 10.89 8.01 -3.65
C TYR A 38 11.92 8.29 -2.54
N LYS A 39 12.44 9.53 -2.50
CA LYS A 39 13.52 9.90 -1.58
C LYS A 39 13.07 10.14 -0.13
N ASP A 40 11.77 10.25 0.08
CA ASP A 40 11.15 10.41 1.40
C ASP A 40 10.55 9.06 1.84
N ALA A 41 9.49 9.07 2.67
CA ALA A 41 8.75 7.87 3.04
C ALA A 41 8.34 7.04 1.82
N ALA A 42 8.69 5.75 1.83
CA ALA A 42 8.37 4.84 0.75
C ALA A 42 6.86 4.81 0.48
N ALA A 43 6.49 4.80 -0.80
CA ALA A 43 5.09 4.80 -1.22
C ALA A 43 4.34 3.52 -0.81
N VAL A 44 5.08 2.43 -0.57
CA VAL A 44 4.57 1.18 0.01
C VAL A 44 5.41 0.87 1.24
N ARG A 45 4.76 0.49 2.34
CA ARG A 45 5.41 0.13 3.60
C ARG A 45 4.97 -1.26 4.02
N VAL A 46 5.93 -2.09 4.41
CA VAL A 46 5.68 -3.44 4.94
C VAL A 46 5.84 -3.39 6.45
N THR A 47 4.84 -3.87 7.16
CA THR A 47 4.88 -3.94 8.62
C THR A 47 4.66 -5.37 9.07
N SER A 48 5.05 -5.67 10.31
CA SER A 48 4.78 -6.97 10.92
C SER A 48 3.32 -7.13 11.36
N ALA A 49 2.44 -6.20 11.02
CA ALA A 49 1.06 -6.28 11.46
C ALA A 49 0.38 -7.53 10.87
N ASN A 50 -0.44 -8.18 11.69
CA ASN A 50 -1.08 -9.47 11.46
C ASN A 50 -0.14 -10.68 11.35
N GLU A 51 1.05 -10.62 11.97
CA GLU A 51 1.99 -11.74 12.02
C GLU A 51 1.72 -12.71 13.18
N SER A 52 2.15 -13.97 13.04
CA SER A 52 1.77 -15.05 13.95
C SER A 52 2.56 -15.09 15.27
N ARG A 53 3.72 -14.44 15.38
CA ARG A 53 4.55 -14.46 16.61
C ARG A 53 3.96 -13.59 17.72
N ASN A 54 3.15 -12.57 17.39
CA ASN A 54 2.51 -11.69 18.36
C ASN A 54 1.00 -11.54 18.09
N PRO A 55 0.13 -12.25 18.84
CA PRO A 55 -1.32 -12.20 18.65
C PRO A 55 -1.95 -10.84 18.98
N LYS A 56 -1.21 -9.92 19.61
CA LYS A 56 -1.66 -8.54 19.87
C LYS A 56 -1.37 -7.60 18.70
N ASN A 57 -0.55 -8.01 17.74
CA ASN A 57 -0.14 -7.18 16.61
C ASN A 57 -1.13 -7.29 15.45
N VAL A 58 -2.43 -7.12 15.71
CA VAL A 58 -3.50 -7.26 14.72
C VAL A 58 -3.79 -5.93 14.02
N VAL A 59 -3.99 -5.96 12.71
CA VAL A 59 -4.55 -4.81 11.99
C VAL A 59 -6.06 -4.84 12.17
N MET A 60 -6.66 -3.74 12.64
CA MET A 60 -8.11 -3.54 12.56
C MET A 60 -8.45 -3.21 11.10
N LEU A 61 -8.58 -4.23 10.24
CA LEU A 61 -9.19 -4.08 8.92
C LEU A 61 -10.71 -4.20 9.09
N PRO A 62 -11.55 -3.41 8.40
CA PRO A 62 -12.97 -3.70 8.35
C PRO A 62 -13.17 -5.12 7.78
N ASP A 63 -14.02 -5.92 8.42
CA ASP A 63 -14.47 -7.23 7.95
C ASP A 63 -15.19 -7.08 6.61
N ALA A 64 -14.43 -6.97 5.53
CA ALA A 64 -14.95 -7.03 4.18
C ALA A 64 -14.34 -8.26 3.53
N GLY A 65 -15.14 -9.32 3.41
CA GLY A 65 -14.87 -10.45 2.51
C GLY A 65 -14.86 -10.06 1.02
N GLY A 66 -14.48 -8.82 0.71
CA GLY A 66 -14.19 -8.31 -0.62
C GLY A 66 -12.83 -7.63 -0.55
N ASN A 67 -11.98 -7.88 -1.56
CA ASN A 67 -10.73 -7.17 -1.71
C ASN A 67 -11.00 -5.65 -1.68
N PRO A 68 -10.56 -4.89 -0.66
CA PRO A 68 -10.79 -3.45 -0.59
C PRO A 68 -9.89 -2.68 -1.58
N TYR A 69 -8.98 -3.38 -2.23
CA TYR A 69 -8.11 -2.85 -3.27
C TYR A 69 -8.72 -3.17 -4.66
N PRO A 70 -8.80 -2.18 -5.57
CA PRO A 70 -9.34 -2.35 -6.91
C PRO A 70 -8.44 -3.19 -7.82
#